data_AF-A0A926SLP1-F1
#
_entry.id   AF-A0A926SLP1-F1
#
_cell.length_a   1.000
_cell.length_b   1.000
_cell.length_c   1.000
_cell.angle_alpha   90.00
_cell.angle_beta   90.00
_cell.angle_gamma   90.00
#
_symmetry.space_group_name_H-M   'P 1'
#
loop_
_entity.id
_entity.type
_entity.pdbx_description
1 polymer ?
#
loop_
_entity_poly.entity_id
_entity_poly.type
_entity_poly.pdbx_seq_one_letter_code
_entity_poly.pdbx_strand_id
1 'polypeptide(L)'
;MPRSSPTVDSAADPPAVSLSPEQSGDRGNSFGLALASIDFLPRFLRLATINVLSNLMVPLSGLISVAFLGHLNDIRYLTGVMLATVLFNTIYRTLSFLRMSTTGMTAQAVGRNDRSAMLLTGMRNGLLAMGLGGLILLLQHPLRDIGFRLLNAAPEVGAAGQAYYDARIWAAPVTLLNFVIIGWLLGQEKGEAKQFPFWRNRVLLLSIVGNGVNILLDYWLIVRWGWQSAGAGWATAIGQLAMAIVGLVMVGRSVKWQEIRSLAPEIFNWKEFRQTLTLNSNLLIRTFTLLCAFLLFASLSSALGTTVLAENALLLQIVTLTAYFVDGFAYATESLAGMFHGEGRRDRLLPLATLAGCVSFVFALAIALICICFPHSVFHLFTNSAAVLAGIHEFVVWLLPVLGCGSIAFMLDGYFAGLTAGATLRNTALIATLLGFVPVAIIAWNARSSTLLWLAMALFMAIRAGLLAVRVPATTRLES
;
A
#
# COMPACT_ATOMS: atom_id res chain seq x y z
N MET A 1 -69.48 -62.30 16.78
CA MET A 1 -69.05 -63.56 17.43
C MET A 1 -69.09 -64.65 16.38
N PRO A 2 -68.15 -65.61 16.29
CA PRO A 2 -67.26 -66.19 17.33
C PRO A 2 -65.76 -65.82 17.13
N ARG A 3 -64.92 -65.70 18.18
CA ARG A 3 -64.09 -66.73 18.89
C ARG A 3 -63.16 -67.48 17.92
N SER A 4 -61.86 -67.72 18.12
CA SER A 4 -60.93 -67.59 19.26
C SER A 4 -59.51 -68.01 18.78
N SER A 5 -58.46 -67.40 19.34
CA SER A 5 -57.02 -67.78 19.34
C SER A 5 -56.78 -69.21 19.93
N PRO A 6 -55.59 -69.89 19.87
CA PRO A 6 -54.23 -69.36 20.18
C PRO A 6 -52.93 -70.07 19.62
N THR A 7 -51.76 -69.58 20.09
CA THR A 7 -50.38 -70.16 20.23
C THR A 7 -49.46 -70.38 18.99
N VAL A 8 -48.33 -69.65 18.81
CA VAL A 8 -46.90 -69.84 19.32
C VAL A 8 -46.24 -71.07 18.65
N ASP A 9 -45.07 -71.08 17.95
CA ASP A 9 -43.77 -70.38 18.06
C ASP A 9 -42.92 -70.57 16.76
N SER A 10 -41.73 -69.94 16.70
CA SER A 10 -40.51 -70.32 15.95
C SER A 10 -40.05 -69.48 14.75
N ALA A 11 -39.10 -68.57 15.06
CA ALA A 11 -37.81 -68.30 14.38
C ALA A 11 -37.77 -67.95 12.88
N ALA A 12 -37.54 -66.67 12.59
CA ALA A 12 -36.74 -66.21 11.44
C ALA A 12 -36.11 -64.84 11.76
N ASP A 13 -34.78 -64.76 11.62
CA ASP A 13 -33.95 -63.56 11.82
C ASP A 13 -34.37 -62.35 10.94
N PRO A 14 -34.36 -61.11 11.47
CA PRO A 14 -34.35 -59.91 10.64
C PRO A 14 -32.90 -59.46 10.30
N PRO A 15 -32.67 -58.85 9.13
CA PRO A 15 -31.33 -58.57 8.61
C PRO A 15 -30.66 -57.35 9.26
N ALA A 16 -29.33 -57.37 9.13
CA ALA A 16 -28.32 -56.44 9.65
C ALA A 16 -28.68 -54.94 9.62
N VAL A 17 -28.49 -54.31 10.78
CA VAL A 17 -28.35 -52.86 10.94
C VAL A 17 -27.00 -52.43 10.36
N SER A 18 -27.00 -51.81 9.19
CA SER A 18 -25.84 -51.10 8.67
C SER A 18 -25.76 -49.70 9.31
N LEU A 19 -24.85 -49.56 10.26
CA LEU A 19 -24.42 -48.27 10.78
C LEU A 19 -23.76 -47.47 9.65
N SER A 20 -24.34 -46.33 9.30
CA SER A 20 -23.73 -45.33 8.42
C SER A 20 -22.44 -44.80 9.05
N PRO A 21 -21.27 -44.86 8.37
CA PRO A 21 -20.07 -44.23 8.87
C PRO A 21 -20.17 -42.71 8.69
N GLU A 22 -20.25 -42.04 9.83
CA GLU A 22 -19.63 -40.77 10.16
C GLU A 22 -19.24 -39.82 9.02
N GLN A 23 -19.91 -38.67 9.07
CA GLN A 23 -19.36 -37.36 8.75
C GLN A 23 -17.95 -37.20 9.36
N SER A 24 -16.91 -37.50 8.60
CA SER A 24 -15.57 -37.06 8.94
C SER A 24 -14.73 -36.91 7.67
N GLY A 25 -14.09 -35.75 7.54
CA GLY A 25 -12.96 -35.58 6.63
C GLY A 25 -13.26 -35.12 5.22
N ASP A 26 -13.72 -33.87 5.05
CA ASP A 26 -13.15 -33.06 3.95
C ASP A 26 -13.15 -31.54 4.24
N ARG A 27 -12.37 -31.13 5.24
CA ARG A 27 -12.01 -29.70 5.41
C ARG A 27 -10.66 -29.35 4.77
N GLY A 28 -10.01 -30.31 4.13
CA GLY A 28 -8.67 -30.16 3.54
C GLY A 28 -8.70 -29.83 2.05
N ASN A 29 -9.65 -30.38 1.29
CA ASN A 29 -9.77 -30.17 -0.16
C ASN A 29 -10.75 -29.04 -0.54
N SER A 30 -11.45 -28.46 0.43
CA SER A 30 -12.40 -27.35 0.21
C SER A 30 -11.71 -26.05 -0.23
N PHE A 31 -10.43 -25.84 0.10
CA PHE A 31 -9.71 -24.61 -0.26
C PHE A 31 -9.34 -24.56 -1.75
N GLY A 32 -8.93 -25.70 -2.33
CA GLY A 32 -8.59 -25.80 -3.75
C GLY A 32 -9.83 -25.74 -4.66
N LEU A 33 -10.92 -26.41 -4.26
CA LEU A 33 -12.21 -26.35 -4.97
C LEU A 33 -12.91 -24.99 -4.82
N ALA A 34 -12.72 -24.28 -3.71
CA ALA A 34 -13.26 -22.92 -3.51
C ALA A 34 -12.53 -21.84 -4.32
N LEU A 35 -11.25 -22.02 -4.69
CA LEU A 35 -10.54 -21.10 -5.58
C LEU A 35 -10.99 -21.23 -7.03
N ALA A 36 -11.34 -22.44 -7.47
CA ALA A 36 -11.86 -22.71 -8.81
C ALA A 36 -13.28 -22.15 -9.05
N SER A 37 -14.03 -21.83 -7.99
CA SER A 37 -15.36 -21.21 -8.06
C SER A 37 -15.35 -19.67 -8.00
N ILE A 38 -14.17 -19.03 -7.94
CA ILE A 38 -14.05 -17.56 -7.90
C ILE A 38 -14.12 -16.99 -9.33
N ASP A 39 -15.32 -16.58 -9.74
CA ASP A 39 -15.59 -15.97 -11.06
C ASP A 39 -14.75 -14.70 -11.34
N PHE A 40 -14.29 -14.02 -10.29
CA PHE A 40 -13.47 -12.81 -10.38
C PHE A 40 -11.95 -13.03 -10.28
N LEU A 41 -11.46 -14.28 -10.19
CA LEU A 41 -10.02 -14.56 -10.09
C LEU A 41 -9.18 -14.00 -11.25
N PRO A 42 -9.54 -14.20 -12.54
CA PRO A 42 -8.78 -13.61 -13.65
C PRO A 42 -8.76 -12.09 -13.61
N ARG A 43 -9.88 -11.48 -13.16
CA ARG A 43 -10.00 -10.04 -12.99
C ARG A 43 -9.07 -9.54 -11.88
N PHE A 44 -9.04 -10.21 -10.72
CA PHE A 44 -8.13 -9.90 -9.63
C PHE A 44 -6.67 -9.97 -10.06
N LEU A 45 -6.25 -11.08 -10.67
CA LEU A 45 -4.85 -11.27 -11.10
C LEU A 45 -4.42 -10.21 -12.11
N ARG A 46 -5.27 -9.88 -13.10
CA ARG A 46 -4.99 -8.80 -14.05
C ARG A 46 -4.75 -7.47 -13.37
N LEU A 47 -5.61 -7.09 -12.43
CA LEU A 47 -5.48 -5.82 -11.70
C LEU A 47 -4.26 -5.81 -10.79
N ALA A 48 -4.02 -6.91 -10.08
CA ALA A 48 -2.85 -7.09 -9.24
C ALA A 48 -1.57 -6.91 -10.06
N THR A 49 -1.40 -7.61 -11.18
CA THR A 49 -0.21 -7.50 -12.03
C THR A 49 0.00 -6.08 -12.55
N ILE A 50 -1.05 -5.42 -13.02
CA ILE A 50 -0.99 -4.02 -13.48
C ILE A 50 -0.57 -3.09 -12.34
N ASN A 51 -1.17 -3.23 -11.16
CA ASN A 51 -0.91 -2.37 -10.03
C ASN A 51 0.49 -2.61 -9.45
N VAL A 52 0.97 -3.85 -9.42
CA VAL A 52 2.35 -4.18 -9.07
C VAL A 52 3.31 -3.47 -10.02
N LEU A 53 3.14 -3.63 -11.33
CA LEU A 53 4.01 -3.00 -12.32
C LEU A 53 3.98 -1.48 -12.23
N SER A 54 2.79 -0.89 -12.04
CA SER A 54 2.61 0.55 -11.88
C SER A 54 3.30 1.09 -10.62
N ASN A 55 3.25 0.35 -9.50
CA ASN A 55 3.92 0.71 -8.26
C ASN A 55 5.44 0.59 -8.34
N LEU A 56 5.95 -0.44 -9.03
CA LEU A 56 7.38 -0.67 -9.21
C LEU A 56 8.07 0.40 -10.07
N MET A 57 7.33 1.13 -10.91
CA MET A 57 7.89 2.23 -11.71
C MET A 57 8.50 3.33 -10.85
N VAL A 58 7.98 3.57 -9.63
CA VAL A 58 8.49 4.61 -8.73
C VAL A 58 9.90 4.28 -8.20
N PRO A 59 10.16 3.14 -7.56
CA PRO A 59 11.52 2.79 -7.14
C PRO A 59 12.47 2.58 -8.33
N LEU A 60 11.98 2.07 -9.47
CA LEU A 60 12.81 1.88 -10.67
C LEU A 60 13.29 3.21 -11.26
N SER A 61 12.42 4.21 -11.36
CA SER A 61 12.83 5.53 -11.83
C SER A 61 13.82 6.19 -10.86
N GLY A 62 13.58 6.06 -9.54
CA GLY A 62 14.50 6.53 -8.52
C GLY A 62 15.90 5.91 -8.62
N LEU A 63 16.00 4.60 -8.90
CA LEU A 63 17.28 3.93 -9.12
C LEU A 63 18.03 4.49 -10.33
N ILE A 64 17.31 4.80 -11.42
CA ILE A 64 17.90 5.40 -12.61
C ILE A 64 18.37 6.84 -12.33
N SER A 65 17.58 7.65 -11.62
CA SER A 65 17.99 9.00 -11.19
C SER A 65 19.26 8.96 -10.34
N VAL A 66 19.32 8.02 -9.39
CA VAL A 66 20.51 7.77 -8.56
C VAL A 66 21.70 7.36 -9.41
N ALA A 67 21.50 6.50 -10.42
CA ALA A 67 22.57 6.12 -11.33
C ALA A 67 23.13 7.32 -12.09
N PHE A 68 22.30 8.22 -12.63
CA PHE A 68 22.78 9.43 -13.31
C PHE A 68 23.59 10.34 -12.39
N LEU A 69 23.12 10.57 -11.16
CA LEU A 69 23.83 11.39 -10.18
C LEU A 69 25.11 10.73 -9.68
N GLY A 70 25.12 9.40 -9.53
CA GLY A 70 26.29 8.64 -9.08
C GLY A 70 27.43 8.58 -10.10
N HIS A 71 27.17 8.87 -11.37
CA HIS A 71 28.20 9.02 -12.41
C HIS A 71 28.80 10.43 -12.48
N LEU A 72 28.30 11.38 -11.68
CA LEU A 72 28.96 12.68 -11.54
C LEU A 72 30.24 12.53 -10.71
N ASN A 73 31.24 13.38 -10.98
CA ASN A 73 32.52 13.36 -10.26
C ASN A 73 32.40 13.69 -8.76
N ASP A 74 31.29 14.29 -8.35
CA ASP A 74 31.07 14.77 -6.99
C ASP A 74 29.89 14.06 -6.32
N ILE A 75 30.22 13.27 -5.29
CA ILE A 75 29.26 12.45 -4.54
C ILE A 75 28.22 13.28 -3.77
N ARG A 76 28.50 14.56 -3.49
CA ARG A 76 27.62 15.43 -2.70
C ARG A 76 26.24 15.61 -3.36
N TYR A 77 26.18 15.60 -4.69
CA TYR A 77 24.90 15.70 -5.42
C TYR A 77 24.01 14.49 -5.17
N LEU A 78 24.57 13.28 -5.23
CA LEU A 78 23.85 12.05 -4.92
C LEU A 78 23.38 12.07 -3.47
N THR A 79 24.28 12.30 -2.52
CA THR A 79 23.95 12.28 -1.09
C THR A 79 22.91 13.35 -0.72
N GLY A 80 23.02 14.55 -1.29
CA GLY A 80 22.06 15.63 -1.07
C GLY A 80 20.66 15.28 -1.58
N VAL A 81 20.57 14.69 -2.78
CA VAL A 81 19.31 14.22 -3.37
C VAL A 81 18.70 13.07 -2.56
N MET A 82 19.50 12.16 -2.03
CA MET A 82 19.02 11.10 -1.13
C MET A 82 18.37 11.69 0.13
N LEU A 83 18.99 12.68 0.77
CA LEU A 83 18.42 13.37 1.94
C LEU A 83 17.10 14.07 1.60
N ALA A 84 17.07 14.83 0.51
CA ALA A 84 15.85 15.50 0.06
C ALA A 84 14.73 14.49 -0.30
N THR A 85 15.11 13.35 -0.87
CA THR A 85 14.18 12.26 -1.20
C THR A 85 13.55 11.64 0.04
N VAL A 86 14.30 11.46 1.14
CA VAL A 86 13.74 11.01 2.43
C VAL A 86 12.65 11.98 2.92
N LEU A 87 12.88 13.29 2.78
CA LEU A 87 11.92 14.31 3.16
C LEU A 87 10.64 14.24 2.31
N PHE A 88 10.76 14.21 0.98
CA PHE A 88 9.59 14.10 0.11
C PHE A 88 8.86 12.77 0.28
N ASN A 89 9.58 11.66 0.46
CA ASN A 89 8.97 10.37 0.74
C ASN A 89 8.16 10.42 2.03
N THR A 90 8.67 11.06 3.08
CA THR A 90 7.92 11.23 4.34
C THR A 90 6.64 12.04 4.13
N ILE A 91 6.73 13.19 3.46
CA ILE A 91 5.58 14.08 3.21
C ILE A 91 4.55 13.39 2.31
N TYR A 92 4.95 12.93 1.13
CA TYR A 92 4.02 12.39 0.14
C TYR A 92 3.48 11.02 0.52
N ARG A 93 4.27 10.17 1.21
CA ARG A 93 3.75 8.91 1.74
C ARG A 93 2.69 9.18 2.81
N THR A 94 2.88 10.18 3.68
CA THR A 94 1.86 10.59 4.64
C THR A 94 0.56 11.02 3.95
N LEU A 95 0.66 11.83 2.89
CA LEU A 95 -0.48 12.38 2.15
C LEU A 95 -1.07 11.44 1.08
N SER A 96 -0.47 10.25 0.89
CA SER A 96 -0.98 9.23 -0.03
C SER A 96 -2.37 8.69 0.35
N PHE A 97 -2.87 9.04 1.55
CA PHE A 97 -4.23 8.75 1.97
C PHE A 97 -5.28 9.27 0.98
N LEU A 98 -4.99 10.35 0.24
CA LEU A 98 -5.88 10.92 -0.78
C LEU A 98 -6.17 9.91 -1.91
N ARG A 99 -5.17 9.10 -2.30
CA ARG A 99 -5.36 8.02 -3.27
C ARG A 99 -6.34 7.00 -2.72
N MET A 100 -6.08 6.56 -1.49
CA MET A 100 -6.82 5.48 -0.83
C MET A 100 -8.29 5.88 -0.58
N SER A 101 -8.53 7.08 -0.04
CA SER A 101 -9.88 7.60 0.18
C SER A 101 -10.66 7.72 -1.13
N THR A 102 -10.02 8.27 -2.17
CA THR A 102 -10.64 8.44 -3.50
C THR A 102 -10.97 7.09 -4.13
N THR A 103 -10.07 6.11 -4.06
CA THR A 103 -10.28 4.77 -4.64
C THR A 103 -11.50 4.09 -4.03
N GLY A 104 -11.55 3.97 -2.70
CA GLY A 104 -12.67 3.30 -2.01
C GLY A 104 -14.02 3.97 -2.27
N MET A 105 -14.11 5.29 -2.13
CA MET A 105 -15.36 6.03 -2.37
C MET A 105 -15.81 5.94 -3.84
N THR A 106 -14.87 6.03 -4.79
CA THR A 106 -15.17 5.91 -6.22
C THR A 106 -15.63 4.49 -6.56
N ALA A 107 -14.94 3.46 -6.06
CA ALA A 107 -15.29 2.06 -6.27
C ALA A 107 -16.70 1.72 -5.77
N GLN A 108 -17.05 2.22 -4.58
CA GLN A 108 -18.40 2.03 -4.05
C GLN A 108 -19.46 2.78 -4.85
N ALA A 109 -19.19 4.03 -5.26
CA ALA A 109 -20.11 4.79 -6.11
C ALA A 109 -20.34 4.08 -7.46
N VAL A 110 -19.28 3.53 -8.05
CA VAL A 110 -19.35 2.73 -9.28
C VAL A 110 -20.15 1.46 -9.06
N GLY A 111 -19.95 0.74 -7.94
CA GLY A 111 -20.74 -0.45 -7.59
C GLY A 111 -22.23 -0.14 -7.40
N ARG A 112 -22.57 1.04 -6.87
CA ARG A 112 -23.94 1.55 -6.76
C ARG A 112 -24.51 2.08 -8.09
N ASN A 113 -23.72 2.11 -9.16
CA ASN A 113 -24.03 2.80 -10.41
C ASN A 113 -24.36 4.30 -10.23
N ASP A 114 -23.79 4.94 -9.21
CA ASP A 114 -23.99 6.35 -8.89
C ASP A 114 -22.89 7.20 -9.51
N ARG A 115 -23.15 7.70 -10.73
CA ARG A 115 -22.23 8.56 -11.47
C ARG A 115 -21.99 9.90 -10.77
N SER A 116 -23.00 10.48 -10.10
CA SER A 116 -22.88 11.76 -9.43
C SER A 116 -21.96 11.67 -8.22
N ALA A 117 -22.14 10.66 -7.36
CA ALA A 117 -21.25 10.42 -6.23
C ALA A 117 -19.80 10.12 -6.66
N MET A 118 -19.63 9.39 -7.77
CA MET A 118 -18.31 9.11 -8.36
C MET A 118 -17.58 10.40 -8.78
N LEU A 119 -18.28 11.35 -9.43
CA LEU A 119 -17.71 12.63 -9.83
C LEU A 119 -17.43 13.54 -8.63
N LEU A 120 -18.39 13.64 -7.70
CA LEU A 120 -18.24 14.42 -6.47
C LEU A 120 -17.07 13.94 -5.62
N THR A 121 -16.81 12.65 -5.57
CA THR A 121 -15.64 12.08 -4.89
C THR A 121 -14.34 12.63 -5.47
N GLY A 122 -14.21 12.63 -6.80
CA GLY A 122 -13.03 13.18 -7.48
C GLY A 122 -12.89 14.68 -7.26
N MET A 123 -13.99 15.43 -7.33
CA MET A 123 -14.00 16.89 -7.13
C MET A 123 -13.62 17.29 -5.70
N ARG A 124 -14.20 16.63 -4.68
CA ARG A 124 -13.91 16.91 -3.27
C ARG A 124 -12.48 16.55 -2.88
N ASN A 125 -12.00 15.35 -3.25
CA ASN A 125 -10.62 14.97 -2.96
C ASN A 125 -9.62 15.78 -3.80
N GLY A 126 -9.97 16.17 -5.04
CA GLY A 126 -9.17 17.07 -5.86
C GLY A 126 -9.02 18.46 -5.22
N LEU A 127 -10.11 19.00 -4.66
CA LEU A 127 -10.06 20.24 -3.89
C LEU A 127 -9.17 20.11 -2.65
N LEU A 128 -9.30 19.01 -1.90
CA LEU A 128 -8.43 18.73 -0.74
C LEU A 128 -6.95 18.61 -1.17
N ALA A 129 -6.67 17.92 -2.27
CA ALA A 129 -5.32 17.76 -2.81
C ALA A 129 -4.69 19.10 -3.19
N MET A 130 -5.43 19.96 -3.89
CA MET A 130 -4.96 21.29 -4.27
C MET A 130 -4.76 22.19 -3.04
N GLY A 131 -5.67 22.13 -2.06
CA GLY A 131 -5.54 22.88 -0.80
C GLY A 131 -4.32 22.44 0.01
N LEU A 132 -4.10 21.13 0.19
CA LEU A 132 -2.94 20.58 0.87
C LEU A 132 -1.64 20.86 0.11
N GLY A 133 -1.68 20.80 -1.22
CA GLY A 133 -0.55 21.14 -2.08
C GLY A 133 -0.17 22.61 -1.96
N GLY A 134 -1.15 23.50 -1.97
CA GLY A 134 -0.95 24.92 -1.71
C GLY A 134 -0.40 25.19 -0.32
N LEU A 135 -0.85 24.45 0.70
CA LEU A 135 -0.32 24.54 2.05
C LEU A 135 1.16 24.10 2.13
N ILE A 136 1.55 23.05 1.40
CA ILE A 136 2.96 22.63 1.30
C ILE A 136 3.80 23.74 0.66
N LEU A 137 3.32 24.38 -0.41
CA LEU A 137 4.03 25.48 -1.05
C LEU A 137 4.15 26.70 -0.13
N LEU A 138 3.09 27.03 0.59
CA LEU A 138 3.10 28.10 1.59
C LEU A 138 4.16 27.84 2.67
N LEU A 139 4.28 26.58 3.08
CA LEU A 139 5.23 26.12 4.12
C LEU A 139 6.57 25.63 3.54
N GLN A 140 6.90 25.92 2.28
CA GLN A 140 8.10 25.34 1.63
C GLN A 140 9.40 25.67 2.38
N HIS A 141 9.58 26.92 2.83
CA HIS A 141 10.78 27.34 3.55
C HIS A 141 10.90 26.69 4.94
N PRO A 142 9.87 26.74 5.82
CA PRO A 142 9.97 26.05 7.10
C PRO A 142 10.11 24.53 6.95
N LEU A 143 9.46 23.91 5.96
CA LEU A 143 9.62 22.48 5.68
C LEU A 143 11.05 22.14 5.27
N ARG A 144 11.67 22.95 4.42
CA ARG A 144 13.07 22.81 4.02
C ARG A 144 13.99 22.91 5.24
N ASP A 145 13.88 24.00 6.00
CA ASP A 145 14.81 24.31 7.08
C ASP A 145 14.71 23.30 8.23
N ILE A 146 13.48 22.96 8.66
CA ILE A 146 13.25 21.93 9.68
C ILE A 146 13.75 20.58 9.17
N GLY A 147 13.42 20.24 7.93
CA GLY A 147 13.80 18.98 7.30
C GLY A 147 15.30 18.72 7.26
N PHE A 148 16.07 19.66 6.70
CA PHE A 148 17.52 19.50 6.59
C PHE A 148 18.24 19.58 7.94
N ARG A 149 17.68 20.31 8.92
CA ARG A 149 18.17 20.30 10.31
C ARG A 149 17.95 18.96 10.99
N LEU A 150 16.76 18.37 10.85
CA LEU A 150 16.45 17.04 11.40
C LEU A 150 17.32 15.94 10.80
N LEU A 151 17.67 16.07 9.52
CA LEU A 151 18.55 15.12 8.82
C LEU A 151 20.04 15.35 9.10
N ASN A 152 20.41 16.38 9.87
CA ASN A 152 21.78 16.75 10.22
C ASN A 152 22.73 16.77 9.00
N ALA A 153 22.29 17.38 7.89
CA ALA A 153 23.05 17.41 6.65
C ALA A 153 24.33 18.25 6.81
N ALA A 154 25.48 17.72 6.41
CA ALA A 154 26.71 18.51 6.26
C ALA A 154 26.48 19.69 5.29
N PRO A 155 27.10 20.86 5.49
CA PRO A 155 26.75 22.09 4.76
C PRO A 155 26.71 21.94 3.23
N GLU A 156 27.71 21.26 2.67
CA GLU A 156 27.86 21.08 1.22
C GLU A 156 26.85 20.07 0.64
N VAL A 157 26.53 19.02 1.41
CA VAL A 157 25.48 18.05 1.07
C VAL A 157 24.10 18.69 1.19
N GLY A 158 23.94 19.56 2.20
CA GLY A 158 22.74 20.37 2.41
C GLY A 158 22.45 21.29 1.22
N ALA A 159 23.46 21.96 0.67
CA ALA A 159 23.28 22.82 -0.51
C ALA A 159 22.76 22.03 -1.73
N ALA A 160 23.36 20.87 -2.02
CA ALA A 160 22.89 20.02 -3.12
C ALA A 160 21.47 19.49 -2.90
N GLY A 161 21.14 19.09 -1.67
CA GLY A 161 19.80 18.66 -1.31
C GLY A 161 18.76 19.78 -1.37
N GLN A 162 19.12 21.01 -0.95
CA GLN A 162 18.26 22.18 -1.06
C GLN A 162 17.99 22.53 -2.52
N ALA A 163 18.99 22.47 -3.40
CA ALA A 163 18.79 22.70 -4.82
C ALA A 163 17.80 21.71 -5.46
N TYR A 164 17.86 20.42 -5.07
CA TYR A 164 16.86 19.43 -5.46
C TYR A 164 15.47 19.75 -4.88
N TYR A 165 15.41 20.11 -3.60
CA TYR A 165 14.18 20.45 -2.91
C TYR A 165 13.46 21.63 -3.56
N ASP A 166 14.19 22.73 -3.78
CA ASP A 166 13.66 23.98 -4.33
C ASP A 166 13.12 23.78 -5.76
N ALA A 167 13.75 22.91 -6.55
CA ALA A 167 13.25 22.53 -7.86
C ALA A 167 12.00 21.63 -7.79
N ARG A 168 11.97 20.65 -6.87
CA ARG A 168 10.90 19.64 -6.80
C ARG A 168 9.64 20.14 -6.09
N ILE A 169 9.75 21.04 -5.11
CA ILE A 169 8.64 21.41 -4.21
C ILE A 169 7.43 21.98 -4.97
N TRP A 170 7.65 22.67 -6.08
CA TRP A 170 6.61 23.19 -6.98
C TRP A 170 5.69 22.11 -7.53
N ALA A 171 6.14 20.86 -7.59
CA ALA A 171 5.30 19.73 -8.00
C ALA A 171 4.35 19.24 -6.91
N ALA A 172 4.38 19.79 -5.69
CA ALA A 172 3.54 19.30 -4.59
C ALA A 172 2.03 19.30 -4.91
N PRO A 173 1.42 20.38 -5.45
CA PRO A 173 0.00 20.35 -5.80
C PRO A 173 -0.35 19.31 -6.84
N VAL A 174 0.43 19.22 -7.93
CA VAL A 174 0.18 18.26 -9.00
C VAL A 174 0.45 16.81 -8.57
N THR A 175 1.40 16.58 -7.67
CA THR A 175 1.67 15.26 -7.09
C THR A 175 0.50 14.77 -6.26
N LEU A 176 -0.08 15.63 -5.41
CA LEU A 176 -1.27 15.26 -4.63
C LEU A 176 -2.50 15.08 -5.53
N LEU A 177 -2.63 15.90 -6.58
CA LEU A 177 -3.67 15.72 -7.59
C LEU A 177 -3.53 14.37 -8.33
N ASN A 178 -2.30 13.96 -8.65
CA ASN A 178 -2.02 12.64 -9.22
C ASN A 178 -2.50 11.50 -8.31
N PHE A 179 -2.36 11.61 -6.98
CA PHE A 179 -2.93 10.62 -6.07
C PHE A 179 -4.45 10.50 -6.22
N VAL A 180 -5.16 11.63 -6.33
CA VAL A 180 -6.61 11.63 -6.55
C VAL A 180 -6.97 11.06 -7.91
N ILE A 181 -6.27 11.46 -8.98
CA ILE A 181 -6.53 10.95 -10.33
C ILE A 181 -6.30 9.43 -10.39
N ILE A 182 -5.17 8.95 -9.88
CA ILE A 182 -4.86 7.52 -9.82
C ILE A 182 -5.93 6.78 -9.02
N GLY A 183 -6.31 7.30 -7.85
CA GLY A 183 -7.33 6.66 -7.02
C GLY A 183 -8.70 6.63 -7.70
N TRP A 184 -9.08 7.71 -8.37
CA TRP A 184 -10.33 7.80 -9.13
C TRP A 184 -10.36 6.87 -10.35
N LEU A 185 -9.21 6.65 -11.00
CA LEU A 185 -9.09 5.70 -12.12
C LEU A 185 -9.10 4.25 -11.64
N LEU A 186 -8.46 3.94 -10.51
CA LEU A 186 -8.50 2.62 -9.86
C LEU A 186 -9.94 2.26 -9.45
N GLY A 187 -10.64 3.19 -8.79
CA GLY A 187 -12.02 2.96 -8.34
C GLY A 187 -13.04 2.85 -9.47
N GLN A 188 -12.70 3.29 -10.68
CA GLN A 188 -13.56 3.18 -11.87
C GLN A 188 -13.47 1.84 -12.60
N GLU A 189 -12.78 0.84 -12.07
CA GLU A 189 -12.59 -0.42 -12.78
C GLU A 189 -13.90 -1.18 -12.96
N LYS A 190 -14.64 -0.91 -14.04
CA LYS A 190 -15.72 -1.79 -14.49
C LYS A 190 -15.08 -2.99 -15.18
N GLY A 191 -15.53 -4.20 -14.87
CA GLY A 191 -15.00 -5.47 -15.39
C GLY A 191 -14.99 -5.63 -16.91
N GLU A 192 -15.38 -4.60 -17.65
CA GLU A 192 -15.37 -4.44 -19.11
C GLU A 192 -13.96 -4.37 -19.74
N ALA A 193 -12.88 -4.39 -18.95
CA ALA A 193 -11.52 -4.51 -19.48
C ALA A 193 -11.21 -5.87 -20.15
N LYS A 194 -12.23 -6.68 -20.48
CA LYS A 194 -12.09 -7.94 -21.24
C LYS A 194 -11.57 -7.74 -22.67
N GLN A 195 -11.56 -6.49 -23.15
CA GLN A 195 -11.27 -6.18 -24.56
C GLN A 195 -10.07 -5.26 -24.78
N PHE A 196 -9.39 -4.80 -23.72
CA PHE A 196 -8.29 -3.85 -23.87
C PHE A 196 -6.92 -4.46 -23.52
N PRO A 197 -5.90 -4.20 -24.36
CA PRO A 197 -4.54 -4.67 -24.11
C PRO A 197 -3.98 -4.10 -22.79
N PHE A 198 -3.04 -4.83 -22.17
CA PHE A 198 -2.38 -4.46 -20.91
C PHE A 198 -1.83 -3.01 -20.92
N TRP A 199 -1.25 -2.55 -22.04
CA TRP A 199 -0.70 -1.19 -22.19
C TRP A 199 -1.76 -0.08 -22.16
N ARG A 200 -3.05 -0.42 -22.31
CA ARG A 200 -4.17 0.53 -22.32
C ARG A 200 -4.75 0.76 -20.92
N ASN A 201 -4.19 0.12 -19.88
CA ASN A 201 -4.57 0.44 -18.52
C ASN A 201 -4.18 1.90 -18.18
N ARG A 202 -5.15 2.67 -17.71
CA ARG A 202 -4.99 4.10 -17.47
C ARG A 202 -3.98 4.40 -16.37
N VAL A 203 -3.95 3.61 -15.31
CA VAL A 203 -3.04 3.80 -14.17
C VAL A 203 -1.60 3.49 -14.57
N LEU A 204 -1.38 2.37 -15.28
CA LEU A 204 -0.06 2.03 -15.78
C LEU A 204 0.47 3.07 -16.76
N LEU A 205 -0.38 3.57 -17.67
CA LEU A 205 0.00 4.63 -18.60
C LEU A 205 0.46 5.89 -17.85
N LEU A 206 -0.25 6.31 -16.79
CA LEU A 206 0.17 7.43 -15.96
C LEU A 206 1.54 7.19 -15.31
N SER A 207 1.75 6.01 -14.73
CA SER A 207 3.05 5.64 -14.17
C SER A 207 4.16 5.67 -15.22
N ILE A 208 3.94 5.14 -16.42
CA ILE A 208 4.92 5.16 -17.52
C ILE A 208 5.22 6.59 -17.97
N VAL A 209 4.20 7.43 -18.16
CA VAL A 209 4.39 8.82 -18.57
C VAL A 209 5.20 9.58 -17.52
N GLY A 210 4.79 9.54 -16.26
CA GLY A 210 5.45 10.34 -15.23
C GLY A 210 6.88 9.89 -14.95
N ASN A 211 7.10 8.58 -14.83
CA ASN A 211 8.43 8.03 -14.55
C ASN A 211 9.32 8.04 -15.80
N GLY A 212 8.77 7.81 -16.99
CA GLY A 212 9.49 7.88 -18.26
C GLY A 212 9.96 9.29 -18.58
N VAL A 213 9.08 10.30 -18.43
CA VAL A 213 9.47 11.71 -18.58
C VAL A 213 10.54 12.09 -17.56
N ASN A 214 10.43 11.63 -16.30
CA ASN A 214 11.46 11.84 -15.29
C ASN A 214 12.82 11.30 -15.75
N ILE A 215 12.90 10.02 -16.14
CA ILE A 215 14.14 9.37 -16.58
C ILE A 215 14.76 10.08 -17.80
N LEU A 216 13.92 10.44 -18.78
CA LEU A 216 14.39 11.17 -19.96
C LEU A 216 14.97 12.53 -19.57
N LEU A 217 14.29 13.27 -18.69
CA LEU A 217 14.75 14.57 -18.24
C LEU A 217 15.96 14.47 -17.30
N ASP A 218 16.11 13.41 -16.51
CA ASP A 218 17.33 13.19 -15.73
C ASP A 218 18.55 13.13 -16.66
N TYR A 219 18.47 12.36 -17.76
CA TYR A 219 19.54 12.34 -18.75
C TYR A 219 19.83 13.74 -19.32
N TRP A 220 18.80 14.47 -19.74
CA TRP A 220 19.00 15.79 -20.36
C TRP A 220 19.51 16.84 -19.36
N LEU A 221 18.85 16.99 -18.21
CA LEU A 221 19.15 18.04 -17.23
C LEU A 221 20.44 17.76 -16.46
N ILE A 222 20.70 16.50 -16.10
CA ILE A 222 21.89 16.13 -15.33
C ILE A 222 23.09 15.96 -16.26
N VAL A 223 22.97 15.12 -17.30
CA VAL A 223 24.13 14.72 -18.13
C VAL A 223 24.43 15.73 -19.23
N ARG A 224 23.41 16.28 -19.91
CA ARG A 224 23.64 17.20 -21.05
C ARG A 224 23.79 18.65 -20.62
N TRP A 225 22.98 19.12 -19.68
CA TRP A 225 23.01 20.52 -19.22
C TRP A 225 23.79 20.74 -17.94
N GLY A 226 24.13 19.68 -17.21
CA GLY A 226 24.93 19.81 -15.99
C GLY A 226 24.22 20.63 -14.91
N TRP A 227 22.93 20.42 -14.69
CA TRP A 227 22.18 21.05 -13.58
C TRP A 227 22.23 20.22 -12.28
N GLN A 228 22.97 19.10 -12.29
CA GLN A 228 23.21 18.20 -11.17
C GLN A 228 21.96 17.92 -10.32
N SER A 229 21.97 18.24 -9.03
CA SER A 229 20.84 17.96 -8.13
C SER A 229 19.60 18.81 -8.41
N ALA A 230 19.74 20.06 -8.87
CA ALA A 230 18.59 20.86 -9.31
C ALA A 230 17.93 20.25 -10.55
N GLY A 231 18.74 19.71 -11.47
CA GLY A 231 18.28 18.99 -12.66
C GLY A 231 17.41 17.80 -12.30
N ALA A 232 17.87 16.96 -11.37
CA ALA A 232 17.08 15.82 -10.87
C ALA A 232 15.75 16.26 -10.23
N GLY A 233 15.74 17.39 -9.51
CA GLY A 233 14.53 17.95 -8.91
C GLY A 233 13.51 18.38 -9.96
N TRP A 234 13.96 19.10 -10.99
CA TRP A 234 13.12 19.51 -12.13
C TRP A 234 12.63 18.35 -12.97
N ALA A 235 13.48 17.35 -13.23
CA ALA A 235 13.11 16.14 -13.95
C ALA A 235 11.92 15.45 -13.27
N THR A 236 12.00 15.29 -11.95
CA THR A 236 10.92 14.69 -11.17
C THR A 236 9.67 15.57 -11.18
N ALA A 237 9.83 16.89 -11.02
CA ALA A 237 8.71 17.84 -11.01
C ALA A 237 7.92 17.85 -12.33
N ILE A 238 8.64 17.90 -13.45
CA ILE A 238 8.07 17.90 -14.79
C ILE A 238 7.44 16.54 -15.10
N GLY A 239 8.04 15.43 -14.64
CA GLY A 239 7.42 14.10 -14.71
C GLY A 239 6.06 14.04 -14.02
N GLN A 240 5.94 14.61 -12.81
CA GLN A 240 4.67 14.69 -12.09
C GLN A 240 3.65 15.58 -12.82
N LEU A 241 4.10 16.70 -13.38
CA LEU A 241 3.24 17.58 -14.18
C LEU A 241 2.74 16.87 -15.45
N ALA A 242 3.61 16.16 -16.18
CA ALA A 242 3.24 15.41 -17.37
C ALA A 242 2.20 14.32 -17.05
N MET A 243 2.40 13.60 -15.95
CA MET A 243 1.42 12.64 -15.43
C MET A 243 0.07 13.32 -15.14
N ALA A 244 0.08 14.48 -14.47
CA ALA A 244 -1.14 15.21 -14.13
C ALA A 244 -1.88 15.69 -15.38
N ILE A 245 -1.16 16.22 -16.38
CA ILE A 245 -1.75 16.66 -17.66
C ILE A 245 -2.43 15.48 -18.36
N VAL A 246 -1.73 14.34 -18.51
CA VAL A 246 -2.33 13.15 -19.13
C VAL A 246 -3.53 12.66 -18.33
N GLY A 247 -3.42 12.63 -17.00
CA GLY A 247 -4.50 12.24 -16.10
C GLY A 247 -5.74 13.12 -16.23
N LEU A 248 -5.57 14.44 -16.25
CA LEU A 248 -6.66 15.40 -16.46
C LEU A 248 -7.29 15.28 -17.85
N VAL A 249 -6.48 15.03 -18.89
CA VAL A 249 -6.98 14.76 -20.24
C VAL A 249 -7.84 13.48 -20.26
N MET A 250 -7.45 12.44 -19.54
CA MET A 250 -8.24 11.21 -19.42
C MET A 250 -9.57 11.44 -18.70
N VAL A 251 -9.56 12.22 -17.61
CA VAL A 251 -10.76 12.60 -16.87
C VAL A 251 -11.68 13.47 -17.72
N GLY A 252 -11.14 14.48 -18.40
CA GLY A 252 -11.88 15.40 -19.26
C GLY A 252 -12.50 14.72 -20.49
N ARG A 253 -11.92 13.61 -20.97
CA ARG A 253 -12.52 12.79 -22.03
C ARG A 253 -13.67 11.90 -21.54
N SER A 254 -13.71 11.53 -20.26
CA SER A 254 -14.78 10.68 -19.72
C SER A 254 -15.92 11.46 -19.06
N VAL A 255 -15.71 12.73 -18.75
CA VAL A 255 -16.67 13.60 -18.04
C VAL A 255 -17.05 14.79 -18.90
N LYS A 256 -18.36 15.01 -19.11
CA LYS A 256 -18.85 16.18 -19.82
C LYS A 256 -18.80 17.41 -18.91
N TRP A 257 -18.40 18.56 -19.46
CA TRP A 257 -18.37 19.82 -18.71
C TRP A 257 -19.72 20.17 -18.04
N GLN A 258 -20.84 19.84 -18.70
CA GLN A 258 -22.19 20.04 -18.16
C GLN A 258 -22.43 19.27 -16.85
N GLU A 259 -21.92 18.03 -16.74
CA GLU A 259 -22.03 17.20 -15.53
C GLU A 259 -21.25 17.82 -14.35
N ILE A 260 -20.06 18.35 -14.62
CA ILE A 260 -19.25 19.04 -13.61
C ILE A 260 -19.95 20.31 -13.15
N ARG A 261 -20.46 21.11 -14.10
CA ARG A 261 -21.15 22.37 -13.79
C ARG A 261 -22.42 22.15 -12.97
N SER A 262 -23.20 21.11 -13.26
CA SER A 262 -24.42 20.81 -12.48
C SER A 262 -24.10 20.34 -11.06
N LEU A 263 -23.01 19.60 -10.86
CA LEU A 263 -22.61 19.06 -9.56
C LEU A 263 -21.72 20.00 -8.73
N ALA A 264 -21.21 21.08 -9.31
CA ALA A 264 -20.33 22.03 -8.61
C ALA A 264 -20.90 22.59 -7.29
N PRO A 265 -22.21 22.92 -7.18
CA PRO A 265 -22.79 23.36 -5.91
C PRO A 265 -22.79 22.25 -4.85
N GLU A 266 -22.90 20.99 -5.26
CA GLU A 266 -22.96 19.84 -4.35
C GLU A 266 -21.59 19.46 -3.75
N ILE A 267 -20.48 19.99 -4.27
CA ILE A 267 -19.15 19.81 -3.69
C ILE A 267 -19.17 20.19 -2.20
N PHE A 268 -19.77 21.34 -1.90
CA PHE A 268 -19.83 21.94 -0.57
C PHE A 268 -21.03 21.48 0.26
N ASN A 269 -21.73 20.41 -0.14
CA ASN A 269 -22.70 19.77 0.73
C ASN A 269 -21.98 19.33 2.02
N TRP A 270 -22.26 20.03 3.12
CA TRP A 270 -21.49 19.92 4.35
C TRP A 270 -21.46 18.50 4.91
N LYS A 271 -22.58 17.77 4.83
CA LYS A 271 -22.68 16.40 5.38
C LYS A 271 -21.72 15.46 4.66
N GLU A 272 -21.78 15.43 3.34
CA GLU A 272 -20.97 14.55 2.49
C GLU A 272 -19.49 14.98 2.44
N PHE A 273 -19.25 16.30 2.43
CA PHE A 273 -17.90 16.84 2.53
C PHE A 273 -17.24 16.49 3.87
N ARG A 274 -17.99 16.58 4.98
CA ARG A 274 -17.52 16.18 6.31
C ARG A 274 -17.22 14.68 6.38
N GLN A 275 -18.02 13.83 5.74
CA GLN A 275 -17.71 12.39 5.64
C GLN A 275 -16.41 12.15 4.88
N THR A 276 -16.22 12.83 3.74
CA THR A 276 -14.97 12.81 2.96
C THR A 276 -13.78 13.23 3.83
N LEU A 277 -13.91 14.34 4.56
CA LEU A 277 -12.86 14.84 5.44
C LEU A 277 -12.58 13.87 6.60
N THR A 278 -13.62 13.29 7.20
CA THR A 278 -13.48 12.33 8.31
C THR A 278 -12.72 11.08 7.86
N LEU A 279 -13.04 10.55 6.67
CA LEU A 279 -12.32 9.42 6.09
C LEU A 279 -10.85 9.77 5.85
N ASN A 280 -10.59 10.91 5.21
CA ASN A 280 -9.23 11.38 4.94
C ASN A 280 -8.42 11.59 6.24
N SER A 281 -8.99 12.22 7.27
CA SER A 281 -8.34 12.41 8.57
C SER A 281 -8.03 11.09 9.28
N ASN A 282 -8.94 10.11 9.22
CA ASN A 282 -8.69 8.79 9.79
C ASN A 282 -7.53 8.08 9.09
N LEU A 283 -7.49 8.14 7.76
CA LEU A 283 -6.41 7.54 6.97
C LEU A 283 -5.08 8.29 7.15
N LEU A 284 -5.10 9.61 7.32
CA LEU A 284 -3.92 10.40 7.65
C LEU A 284 -3.31 9.94 8.98
N ILE A 285 -4.13 9.85 10.04
CA ILE A 285 -3.67 9.38 11.36
C ILE A 285 -3.08 7.97 11.24
N ARG A 286 -3.79 7.05 10.56
CA ARG A 286 -3.29 5.69 10.30
C ARG A 286 -1.89 5.73 9.67
N THR A 287 -1.73 6.41 8.54
CA THR A 287 -0.45 6.44 7.81
C THR A 287 0.66 7.08 8.63
N PHE A 288 0.37 8.19 9.33
CA PHE A 288 1.32 8.84 10.21
C PHE A 288 1.78 7.91 11.35
N THR A 289 0.84 7.21 11.98
CA THR A 289 1.14 6.21 13.02
C THR A 289 2.05 5.10 12.49
N LEU A 290 1.79 4.57 11.29
CA LEU A 290 2.67 3.55 10.69
C LEU A 290 4.07 4.10 10.47
N LEU A 291 4.19 5.32 9.91
CA LEU A 291 5.49 5.96 9.67
C LEU A 291 6.25 6.19 10.98
N CYS A 292 5.58 6.63 12.04
CA CYS A 292 6.19 6.78 13.35
C CYS A 292 6.78 5.48 13.89
N ALA A 293 6.10 4.33 13.73
CA ALA A 293 6.64 3.04 14.17
C ALA A 293 7.95 2.69 13.44
N PHE A 294 8.02 2.89 12.12
CA PHE A 294 9.25 2.68 11.34
C PHE A 294 10.36 3.67 11.69
N LEU A 295 10.02 4.95 11.89
CA LEU A 295 10.98 5.98 12.28
C LEU A 295 11.54 5.72 13.68
N LEU A 296 10.70 5.32 14.64
CA LEU A 296 11.14 4.92 15.98
C LEU A 296 12.04 3.68 15.92
N PHE A 297 11.71 2.69 15.10
CA PHE A 297 12.56 1.52 14.89
C PHE A 297 13.95 1.93 14.36
N ALA A 298 14.01 2.80 13.35
CA ALA A 298 15.27 3.30 12.80
C ALA A 298 16.06 4.13 13.84
N SER A 299 15.37 5.00 14.59
CA SER A 299 15.97 5.83 15.64
C SER A 299 16.56 4.97 16.77
N LEU A 300 15.84 3.94 17.22
CA LEU A 300 16.32 3.01 18.24
C LEU A 300 17.51 2.20 17.71
N SER A 301 17.46 1.74 16.47
CA SER A 301 18.58 1.05 15.82
C SER A 301 19.84 1.91 15.78
N SER A 302 19.71 3.20 15.43
CA SER A 302 20.83 4.15 15.43
C SER A 302 21.50 4.28 16.79
N ALA A 303 20.72 4.20 17.86
CA ALA A 303 21.23 4.35 19.21
C ALA A 303 21.69 3.03 19.85
N LEU A 304 21.52 1.89 19.16
CA LEU A 304 22.19 0.62 19.47
C LEU A 304 23.59 0.53 18.83
N GLY A 305 23.82 1.23 17.72
CA GLY A 305 25.12 1.32 17.07
C GLY A 305 24.99 1.54 15.56
N THR A 306 26.05 2.07 14.95
CA THR A 306 26.09 2.37 13.51
C THR A 306 26.02 1.12 12.65
N THR A 307 26.69 0.03 13.04
CA THR A 307 26.63 -1.26 12.34
C THR A 307 25.22 -1.86 12.41
N VAL A 308 24.62 -1.88 13.60
CA VAL A 308 23.23 -2.37 13.81
C VAL A 308 22.23 -1.56 12.99
N LEU A 309 22.38 -0.25 12.94
CA LEU A 309 21.55 0.60 12.08
C LEU A 309 21.67 0.21 10.60
N ALA A 310 22.89 -0.04 10.11
CA ALA A 310 23.11 -0.42 8.72
C ALA A 310 22.48 -1.78 8.39
N GLU A 311 22.65 -2.78 9.26
CA GLU A 311 22.02 -4.11 9.13
C GLU A 311 20.50 -4.00 9.08
N ASN A 312 19.93 -3.27 10.05
CA ASN A 312 18.49 -3.06 10.16
C ASN A 312 17.93 -2.25 8.99
N ALA A 313 18.67 -1.26 8.48
CA ALA A 313 18.28 -0.48 7.31
C ALA A 313 18.20 -1.37 6.06
N LEU A 314 19.13 -2.30 5.86
CA LEU A 314 19.09 -3.25 4.74
C LEU A 314 17.89 -4.18 4.81
N LEU A 315 17.57 -4.71 6.00
CA LEU A 315 16.39 -5.54 6.20
C LEU A 315 15.10 -4.73 5.97
N LEU A 316 15.02 -3.50 6.48
CA LEU A 316 13.90 -2.59 6.21
C LEU A 316 13.79 -2.22 4.72
N GLN A 317 14.90 -2.21 3.98
CA GLN A 317 14.88 -2.03 2.53
C GLN A 317 14.19 -3.21 1.84
N ILE A 318 14.45 -4.45 2.27
CA ILE A 318 13.72 -5.64 1.81
C ILE A 318 12.23 -5.55 2.17
N VAL A 319 11.90 -5.11 3.39
CA VAL A 319 10.50 -4.87 3.80
C VAL A 319 9.82 -3.85 2.89
N THR A 320 10.50 -2.74 2.59
CA THR A 320 9.98 -1.67 1.74
C THR A 320 9.79 -2.14 0.30
N LEU A 321 10.74 -2.89 -0.25
CA LEU A 321 10.61 -3.49 -1.59
C LEU A 321 9.44 -4.47 -1.65
N THR A 322 9.32 -5.36 -0.67
CA THR A 322 8.19 -6.30 -0.56
C THR A 322 6.86 -5.55 -0.46
N ALA A 323 6.81 -4.45 0.30
CA ALA A 323 5.60 -3.63 0.42
C ALA A 323 5.15 -3.05 -0.92
N TYR A 324 6.05 -2.65 -1.83
CA TYR A 324 5.64 -2.18 -3.17
C TYR A 324 4.93 -3.27 -3.99
N PHE A 325 5.35 -4.53 -3.86
CA PHE A 325 4.65 -5.65 -4.50
C PHE A 325 3.30 -5.92 -3.83
N VAL A 326 3.28 -5.98 -2.49
CA VAL A 326 2.05 -6.24 -1.74
C VAL A 326 1.01 -5.14 -1.95
N ASP A 327 1.43 -3.88 -2.04
CA ASP A 327 0.55 -2.74 -2.33
C ASP A 327 -0.15 -2.91 -3.69
N GLY A 328 0.49 -3.56 -4.67
CA GLY A 328 -0.17 -3.90 -5.94
C GLY A 328 -1.37 -4.83 -5.76
N PHE A 329 -1.23 -5.88 -4.94
CA PHE A 329 -2.35 -6.76 -4.55
C PHE A 329 -3.39 -6.01 -3.72
N ALA A 330 -2.95 -5.16 -2.79
CA ALA A 330 -3.82 -4.36 -1.95
C ALA A 330 -4.68 -3.38 -2.77
N TYR A 331 -4.13 -2.73 -3.82
CA TYR A 331 -4.88 -1.78 -4.67
C TYR A 331 -5.92 -2.48 -5.54
N ALA A 332 -5.63 -3.70 -5.99
CA ALA A 332 -6.61 -4.54 -6.68
C ALA A 332 -7.76 -4.94 -5.73
N THR A 333 -7.39 -5.35 -4.52
CA THR A 333 -8.34 -5.70 -3.45
C THR A 333 -9.20 -4.51 -3.05
N GLU A 334 -8.61 -3.33 -2.90
CA GLU A 334 -9.28 -2.07 -2.57
C GLU A 334 -10.37 -1.71 -3.59
N SER A 335 -10.04 -1.79 -4.87
CA SER A 335 -10.97 -1.48 -5.97
C SER A 335 -12.12 -2.49 -6.02
N LEU A 336 -11.83 -3.80 -5.92
CA LEU A 336 -12.86 -4.84 -5.97
C LEU A 336 -13.72 -4.88 -4.69
N ALA A 337 -13.13 -4.70 -3.51
CA ALA A 337 -13.86 -4.67 -2.24
C ALA A 337 -14.84 -3.50 -2.19
N GLY A 338 -14.39 -2.31 -2.61
CA GLY A 338 -15.28 -1.15 -2.72
C GLY A 338 -16.41 -1.37 -3.71
N MET A 339 -16.10 -1.98 -4.87
CA MET A 339 -17.12 -2.30 -5.87
C MET A 339 -18.15 -3.30 -5.36
N PHE A 340 -17.72 -4.45 -4.82
CA PHE A 340 -18.63 -5.47 -4.30
C PHE A 340 -19.48 -4.93 -3.15
N HIS A 341 -18.89 -4.09 -2.29
CA HIS A 341 -19.65 -3.41 -1.25
C HIS A 341 -20.70 -2.46 -1.82
N GLY A 342 -20.35 -1.67 -2.85
CA GLY A 342 -21.30 -0.80 -3.55
C GLY A 342 -22.41 -1.56 -4.28
N GLU A 343 -22.11 -2.73 -4.85
CA GLU A 343 -23.08 -3.61 -5.51
C GLU A 343 -23.98 -4.38 -4.52
N GLY A 344 -23.70 -4.31 -3.21
CA GLY A 344 -24.37 -5.12 -2.20
C GLY A 344 -23.96 -6.62 -2.19
N ARG A 345 -22.93 -7.00 -2.95
CA ARG A 345 -22.42 -8.37 -3.08
C ARG A 345 -21.47 -8.75 -1.94
N ARG A 346 -22.02 -8.78 -0.71
CA ARG A 346 -21.26 -9.13 0.51
C ARG A 346 -20.73 -10.58 0.49
N ASP A 347 -21.35 -11.45 -0.29
CA ASP A 347 -20.94 -12.84 -0.55
C ASP A 347 -19.54 -12.93 -1.17
N ARG A 348 -19.13 -11.93 -1.97
CA ARG A 348 -17.82 -11.90 -2.66
C ARG A 348 -16.68 -11.34 -1.81
N LEU A 349 -17.00 -10.66 -0.71
CA LEU A 349 -16.02 -9.95 0.10
C LEU A 349 -15.05 -10.89 0.84
N LEU A 350 -15.56 -11.94 1.48
CA LEU A 350 -14.71 -12.92 2.17
C LEU A 350 -13.86 -13.75 1.18
N PRO A 351 -14.40 -14.28 0.06
CA PRO A 351 -13.59 -14.89 -0.98
C PRO A 351 -12.48 -13.98 -1.50
N LEU A 352 -12.77 -12.69 -1.69
CA LEU A 352 -11.77 -11.71 -2.12
C LEU A 352 -10.66 -11.53 -1.08
N ALA A 353 -11.01 -11.35 0.19
CA ALA A 353 -10.04 -11.20 1.28
C ALA A 353 -9.16 -12.45 1.42
N THR A 354 -9.75 -13.65 1.31
CA THR A 354 -9.03 -14.92 1.39
C THR A 354 -8.07 -15.10 0.22
N LEU A 355 -8.53 -14.87 -1.02
CA LEU A 355 -7.71 -14.97 -2.22
C LEU A 355 -6.54 -13.97 -2.17
N ALA A 356 -6.84 -12.70 -1.95
CA ALA A 356 -5.84 -11.64 -1.91
C ALA A 356 -4.83 -11.86 -0.77
N GLY A 357 -5.32 -12.32 0.39
CA GLY A 357 -4.49 -12.67 1.54
C GLY A 357 -3.55 -13.82 1.27
N CYS A 358 -4.06 -14.90 0.67
CA CYS A 358 -3.24 -16.05 0.29
C CYS A 358 -2.15 -15.66 -0.71
N VAL A 359 -2.50 -14.96 -1.79
CA VAL A 359 -1.54 -14.51 -2.81
C VAL A 359 -0.47 -13.58 -2.21
N SER A 360 -0.89 -12.61 -1.39
CA SER A 360 0.04 -11.67 -0.74
C SER A 360 0.97 -12.37 0.25
N PHE A 361 0.44 -13.32 1.04
CA PHE A 361 1.19 -14.08 2.03
C PHE A 361 2.21 -15.01 1.37
N VAL A 362 1.80 -15.78 0.36
CA VAL A 362 2.69 -16.68 -0.38
C VAL A 362 3.82 -15.89 -1.03
N PHE A 363 3.51 -14.76 -1.66
CA PHE A 363 4.52 -13.92 -2.30
C PHE A 363 5.52 -13.32 -1.29
N ALA A 364 5.03 -12.78 -0.17
CA ALA A 364 5.88 -12.21 0.86
C ALA A 364 6.75 -13.27 1.57
N LEU A 365 6.19 -14.46 1.81
CA LEU A 365 6.92 -15.59 2.37
C LEU A 365 8.00 -16.08 1.40
N ALA A 366 7.72 -16.13 0.09
CA ALA A 366 8.73 -16.48 -0.90
C ALA A 366 9.92 -15.51 -0.86
N ILE A 367 9.69 -14.19 -0.76
CA ILE A 367 10.77 -13.22 -0.60
C ILE A 367 11.54 -13.43 0.71
N ALA A 368 10.84 -13.64 1.83
CA ALA A 368 11.49 -13.92 3.11
C ALA A 368 12.40 -15.16 3.03
N LEU A 369 11.90 -16.25 2.45
CA LEU A 369 12.64 -17.49 2.27
C LEU A 369 13.84 -17.32 1.34
N ILE A 370 13.71 -16.58 0.24
CA ILE A 370 14.85 -16.27 -0.64
C ILE A 370 15.95 -15.53 0.14
N CYS A 371 15.57 -14.55 0.97
CA CYS A 371 16.54 -13.81 1.79
C CYS A 371 17.21 -14.69 2.86
N ILE A 372 16.48 -15.63 3.45
CA ILE A 372 16.99 -16.55 4.49
C ILE A 372 17.88 -17.65 3.88
N CYS A 373 17.50 -18.20 2.73
CA CYS A 373 18.26 -19.26 2.05
C CYS A 373 19.48 -18.72 1.29
N PHE A 374 19.41 -17.49 0.77
CA PHE A 374 20.48 -16.87 -0.01
C PHE A 374 20.89 -15.49 0.53
N PRO A 375 21.20 -15.35 1.83
CA PRO A 375 21.47 -14.04 2.44
C PRO A 375 22.69 -13.37 1.80
N HIS A 376 23.76 -14.13 1.56
CA HIS A 376 24.97 -13.60 0.96
C HIS A 376 24.70 -12.99 -0.42
N SER A 377 24.07 -13.74 -1.32
CA SER A 377 23.76 -13.28 -2.69
C SER A 377 22.82 -12.08 -2.72
N VAL A 378 21.81 -12.05 -1.84
CA VAL A 378 20.83 -10.95 -1.80
C VAL A 378 21.45 -9.69 -1.22
N PHE A 379 22.09 -9.77 -0.06
CA PHE A 379 22.57 -8.58 0.65
C PHE A 379 23.86 -8.00 0.05
N HIS A 380 24.66 -8.79 -0.67
CA HIS A 380 25.78 -8.25 -1.47
C HIS A 380 25.35 -7.32 -2.60
N LEU A 381 24.09 -7.40 -3.05
CA LEU A 381 23.55 -6.43 -4.01
C LEU A 381 23.46 -5.02 -3.41
N PHE A 382 23.44 -4.90 -2.08
CA PHE A 382 23.28 -3.63 -1.39
C PHE A 382 24.56 -3.14 -0.70
N THR A 383 25.46 -4.03 -0.29
CA THR A 383 26.70 -3.64 0.41
C THR A 383 27.82 -4.67 0.25
N ASN A 384 29.07 -4.17 0.27
CA ASN A 384 30.28 -5.00 0.34
C ASN A 384 30.92 -4.99 1.74
N SER A 385 30.29 -4.37 2.73
CA SER A 385 30.84 -4.30 4.09
C SER A 385 30.71 -5.65 4.80
N ALA A 386 31.85 -6.31 5.02
CA ALA A 386 31.90 -7.59 5.75
C ALA A 386 31.31 -7.49 7.16
N ALA A 387 31.51 -6.35 7.84
CA ALA A 387 30.97 -6.13 9.19
C ALA A 387 29.43 -6.13 9.21
N VAL A 388 28.79 -5.50 8.21
CA VAL A 388 27.33 -5.45 8.10
C VAL A 388 26.79 -6.82 7.66
N LEU A 389 27.44 -7.47 6.71
CA LEU A 389 27.00 -8.79 6.20
C LEU A 389 27.08 -9.89 7.27
N ALA A 390 28.06 -9.80 8.18
CA ALA A 390 28.20 -10.75 9.28
C ALA A 390 26.99 -10.74 10.23
N GLY A 391 26.48 -9.56 10.61
CA GLY A 391 25.33 -9.44 11.52
C GLY A 391 23.97 -9.71 10.87
N ILE A 392 23.84 -9.58 9.55
CA ILE A 392 22.57 -9.87 8.84
C ILE A 392 22.08 -11.30 9.05
N HIS A 393 22.99 -12.27 9.18
CA HIS A 393 22.62 -13.68 9.40
C HIS A 393 21.79 -13.88 10.67
N GLU A 394 22.02 -13.07 11.71
CA GLU A 394 21.26 -13.13 12.96
C GLU A 394 19.82 -12.60 12.77
N PHE A 395 19.67 -11.53 11.98
CA PHE A 395 18.40 -10.81 11.89
C PHE A 395 17.53 -11.18 10.69
N VAL A 396 18.08 -11.82 9.66
CA VAL A 396 17.34 -12.17 8.43
C VAL A 396 16.11 -13.03 8.67
N VAL A 397 16.14 -13.88 9.72
CA VAL A 397 15.01 -14.73 10.11
C VAL A 397 13.77 -13.91 10.51
N TRP A 398 13.95 -12.68 11.00
CA TRP A 398 12.84 -11.79 11.37
C TRP A 398 12.03 -11.28 10.17
N LEU A 399 12.55 -11.41 8.95
CA LEU A 399 11.76 -11.15 7.75
C LEU A 399 10.57 -12.10 7.64
N LEU A 400 10.65 -13.32 8.17
CA LEU A 400 9.56 -14.29 8.08
C LEU A 400 8.28 -13.80 8.79
N PRO A 401 8.29 -13.48 10.10
CA PRO A 401 7.10 -12.95 10.76
C PRO A 401 6.74 -11.53 10.28
N VAL A 402 7.72 -10.66 9.98
CA VAL A 402 7.44 -9.28 9.56
C VAL A 402 6.80 -9.23 8.18
N LEU A 403 7.32 -9.95 7.18
CA LEU A 403 6.75 -10.00 5.84
C LEU A 403 5.48 -10.86 5.80
N GLY A 404 5.46 -11.99 6.52
CA GLY A 404 4.30 -12.85 6.63
C GLY A 404 3.09 -12.11 7.19
N CYS A 405 3.18 -11.60 8.43
CA CYS A 405 2.07 -10.83 9.02
C CYS A 405 1.86 -9.48 8.33
N GLY A 406 2.94 -8.81 7.93
CA GLY A 406 2.87 -7.51 7.27
C GLY A 406 2.13 -7.56 5.94
N SER A 407 2.33 -8.61 5.14
CA SER A 407 1.63 -8.76 3.87
C SER A 407 0.11 -8.91 4.04
N ILE A 408 -0.32 -9.67 5.05
CA ILE A 408 -1.73 -9.79 5.42
C ILE A 408 -2.26 -8.44 5.91
N ALA A 409 -1.52 -7.72 6.77
CA ALA A 409 -1.93 -6.42 7.27
C ALA A 409 -2.08 -5.38 6.15
N PHE A 410 -1.12 -5.28 5.23
CA PHE A 410 -1.18 -4.35 4.09
C PHE A 410 -2.26 -4.72 3.08
N MET A 411 -2.47 -6.02 2.80
CA MET A 411 -3.58 -6.47 1.98
C MET A 411 -4.93 -6.10 2.61
N LEU A 412 -5.10 -6.37 3.91
CA LEU A 412 -6.34 -6.03 4.63
C LEU A 412 -6.54 -4.52 4.75
N ASP A 413 -5.46 -3.74 4.79
CA ASP A 413 -5.59 -2.28 4.69
C ASP A 413 -6.26 -1.87 3.38
N GLY A 414 -5.87 -2.48 2.26
CA GLY A 414 -6.53 -2.29 0.95
C GLY A 414 -8.00 -2.71 0.99
N TYR A 415 -8.29 -3.88 1.55
CA TYR A 415 -9.66 -4.37 1.72
C TYR A 415 -10.55 -3.38 2.49
N PHE A 416 -10.15 -2.96 3.70
CA PHE A 416 -10.92 -2.04 4.52
C PHE A 416 -10.93 -0.61 3.98
N ALA A 417 -9.90 -0.20 3.22
CA ALA A 417 -9.93 1.05 2.47
C ALA A 417 -10.99 1.05 1.37
N GLY A 418 -11.15 -0.07 0.65
CA GLY A 418 -12.24 -0.28 -0.30
C GLY A 418 -13.61 -0.14 0.35
N LEU A 419 -13.75 -0.67 1.57
CA LEU A 419 -14.94 -0.51 2.41
C LEU A 419 -15.07 0.89 3.05
N THR A 420 -14.15 1.81 2.79
CA THR A 420 -14.09 3.16 3.39
C THR A 420 -14.11 3.14 4.93
N ALA A 421 -13.64 2.05 5.55
CA ALA A 421 -13.66 1.83 6.98
C ALA A 421 -12.48 2.52 7.70
N GLY A 422 -12.32 3.83 7.47
CA GLY A 422 -11.17 4.59 7.95
C GLY A 422 -10.95 4.51 9.46
N ALA A 423 -12.03 4.52 10.26
CA ALA A 423 -11.94 4.40 11.71
C ALA A 423 -11.36 3.04 12.15
N THR A 424 -11.71 1.96 11.44
CA THR A 424 -11.15 0.63 11.69
C THR A 424 -9.64 0.63 11.42
N LEU A 425 -9.23 1.15 10.26
CA LEU A 425 -7.82 1.23 9.89
C LEU A 425 -7.00 2.05 10.90
N ARG A 426 -7.52 3.24 11.27
CA ARG A 426 -6.91 4.12 12.27
C ARG A 426 -6.75 3.42 13.61
N ASN A 427 -7.84 2.88 14.16
CA ASN A 427 -7.82 2.27 15.48
C ASN A 427 -6.88 1.06 15.52
N THR A 428 -6.87 0.23 14.47
CA THR A 428 -5.94 -0.90 14.39
C THR A 428 -4.48 -0.45 14.35
N ALA A 429 -4.15 0.58 13.58
CA ALA A 429 -2.78 1.12 13.54
C ALA A 429 -2.34 1.67 14.90
N LEU A 430 -3.21 2.42 15.58
CA LEU A 430 -2.93 2.96 16.92
C LEU A 430 -2.78 1.85 17.96
N ILE A 431 -3.71 0.90 18.02
CA ILE A 431 -3.68 -0.21 18.98
C ILE A 431 -2.41 -1.06 18.77
N ALA A 432 -2.10 -1.42 17.52
CA ALA A 432 -0.90 -2.21 17.26
C ALA A 432 0.39 -1.46 17.60
N THR A 433 0.43 -0.14 17.40
CA THR A 433 1.60 0.67 17.78
C THR A 433 1.73 0.74 19.30
N LEU A 434 0.65 1.08 20.01
CA LEU A 434 0.66 1.32 21.45
C LEU A 434 0.78 0.05 22.29
N LEU A 435 0.16 -1.06 21.84
CA LEU A 435 0.16 -2.33 22.58
C LEU A 435 1.16 -3.34 22.02
N GLY A 436 1.52 -3.25 20.75
CA GLY A 436 2.46 -4.16 20.10
C GLY A 436 3.88 -3.60 20.06
N PHE A 437 4.05 -2.48 19.36
CA PHE A 437 5.37 -1.93 19.08
C PHE A 437 6.02 -1.28 20.31
N VAL A 438 5.37 -0.26 20.88
CA VAL A 438 5.95 0.64 21.89
C VAL A 438 6.43 -0.11 23.15
N PRO A 439 5.67 -1.03 23.77
CA PRO A 439 6.10 -1.70 24.99
C PRO A 439 7.37 -2.53 24.77
N VAL A 440 7.41 -3.28 23.67
CA VAL A 440 8.56 -4.14 23.35
C VAL A 440 9.75 -3.32 22.87
N ALA A 441 9.52 -2.20 22.17
CA ALA A 441 10.57 -1.26 21.79
C ALA A 441 11.24 -0.61 23.03
N ILE A 442 10.49 -0.30 24.08
CA ILE A 442 11.04 0.20 25.35
C ILE A 442 11.89 -0.88 26.03
N ILE A 443 11.42 -2.13 26.04
CA ILE A 443 12.21 -3.25 26.59
C ILE A 443 13.48 -3.46 25.76
N ALA A 444 13.39 -3.41 24.43
CA ALA A 444 14.52 -3.52 23.51
C ALA A 444 15.57 -2.42 23.75
N TRP A 445 15.13 -1.19 24.00
CA TRP A 445 15.99 -0.07 24.36
C TRP A 445 16.77 -0.33 25.65
N ASN A 446 16.07 -0.73 26.72
CA ASN A 446 16.68 -0.98 28.02
C ASN A 446 17.65 -2.17 27.99
N ALA A 447 17.28 -3.23 27.27
CA ALA A 447 18.10 -4.43 27.10
C ALA A 447 19.20 -4.28 26.03
N ARG A 448 19.25 -3.14 25.32
CA ARG A 448 20.16 -2.90 24.19
C ARG A 448 20.15 -4.02 23.13
N SER A 449 18.97 -4.56 22.83
CA SER A 449 18.81 -5.75 21.97
C SER A 449 18.11 -5.42 20.65
N SER A 450 18.80 -5.62 19.54
CA SER A 450 18.22 -5.50 18.19
C SER A 450 17.18 -6.60 17.92
N THR A 451 17.40 -7.80 18.47
CA THR A 451 16.45 -8.93 18.38
C THR A 451 15.09 -8.59 18.98
N LEU A 452 15.06 -7.94 20.15
CA LEU A 452 13.81 -7.46 20.74
C LEU A 452 13.16 -6.33 19.94
N LEU A 453 13.96 -5.52 19.24
CA LEU A 453 13.45 -4.48 18.36
C LEU A 453 12.74 -5.09 17.13
N TRP A 454 13.30 -6.15 16.56
CA TRP A 454 12.63 -6.93 15.51
C TRP A 454 11.39 -7.66 16.02
N LEU A 455 11.41 -8.18 17.25
CA LEU A 455 10.20 -8.71 17.90
C LEU A 455 9.11 -7.65 18.03
N ALA A 456 9.46 -6.41 18.40
CA ALA A 456 8.50 -5.30 18.45
C ALA A 456 7.85 -5.05 17.09
N MET A 457 8.65 -5.07 16.00
CA MET A 457 8.14 -4.92 14.64
C MET A 457 7.27 -6.12 14.19
N ALA A 458 7.66 -7.35 14.55
CA ALA A 458 6.88 -8.55 14.26
C ALA A 458 5.52 -8.52 14.98
N LEU A 459 5.50 -8.17 16.27
CA LEU A 459 4.26 -8.03 17.06
C LEU A 459 3.38 -6.91 16.52
N PHE A 460 3.97 -5.79 16.12
CA PHE A 460 3.25 -4.71 15.44
C PHE A 460 2.52 -5.23 14.20
N MET A 461 3.20 -5.95 13.31
CA MET A 461 2.56 -6.51 12.10
C MET A 461 1.53 -7.59 12.43
N ALA A 462 1.83 -8.47 13.39
CA ALA A 462 0.94 -9.56 13.80
C ALA A 462 -0.37 -9.04 14.42
N ILE A 463 -0.29 -8.06 15.32
CA ILE A 463 -1.48 -7.45 15.94
C ILE A 463 -2.31 -6.72 14.88
N ARG A 464 -1.68 -6.01 13.93
CA ARG A 464 -2.42 -5.38 12.82
C ARG A 464 -3.17 -6.42 11.99
N ALA A 465 -2.47 -7.47 11.55
CA ALA A 465 -3.07 -8.55 10.77
C ALA A 465 -4.23 -9.21 11.52
N GLY A 466 -4.03 -9.56 12.80
CA GLY A 466 -5.04 -10.19 13.64
C GLY A 466 -6.28 -9.31 13.86
N LEU A 467 -6.09 -8.05 14.25
CA LEU A 467 -7.21 -7.12 14.50
C LEU A 467 -8.04 -6.83 13.26
N LEU A 468 -7.40 -6.70 12.08
CA LEU A 468 -8.12 -6.55 10.82
C LEU A 468 -8.82 -7.85 10.44
N ALA A 469 -8.16 -9.01 10.56
CA ALA A 469 -8.74 -10.31 10.22
C ALA A 469 -9.99 -10.63 11.04
N VAL A 470 -9.97 -10.36 12.36
CA VAL A 470 -11.13 -10.55 13.25
C VAL A 470 -12.34 -9.69 12.82
N ARG A 471 -12.10 -8.54 12.17
CA ARG A 471 -13.17 -7.66 11.68
C ARG A 471 -13.71 -8.07 10.32
N VAL A 472 -13.02 -8.92 9.55
CA VAL A 472 -13.48 -9.34 8.21
C VAL A 472 -14.85 -10.04 8.27
N PRO A 473 -15.12 -11.01 9.16
CA PRO A 473 -16.44 -11.66 9.23
C PRO A 473 -17.60 -10.72 9.55
N ALA A 474 -17.35 -9.60 10.26
CA ALA A 474 -18.40 -8.62 10.53
C ALA A 474 -18.85 -7.89 9.24
N THR A 475 -17.97 -7.80 8.24
CA THR A 475 -18.26 -7.12 6.96
C THR A 475 -19.16 -7.92 6.03
N THR A 476 -19.33 -9.23 6.28
CA THR A 476 -20.18 -10.11 5.46
C THR A 476 -21.59 -10.34 6.03
N ARG A 477 -21.84 -10.00 7.29
CA ARG A 477 -23.16 -10.16 7.91
C ARG A 477 -24.14 -9.15 7.32
N LEU A 478 -25.37 -9.59 7.03
CA LEU A 478 -26.48 -8.68 6.74
C LEU A 478 -26.81 -7.92 8.03
N GLU A 479 -26.92 -6.59 7.97
CA GLU A 479 -27.63 -5.87 9.03
C GLU A 479 -29.10 -6.26 8.85
N SER A 480 -29.57 -7.19 9.70
CA SER A 480 -30.96 -7.64 9.76
C SER A 480 -31.83 -6.63 10.49
#